data_AF-A0A6V7JU26-F1
#
_entry.id   AF-A0A6V7JU26-F1
#
_cell.length_a   1.000
_cell.length_b   1.000
_cell.length_c   1.000
_cell.angle_alpha   90.00
_cell.angle_beta   90.00
_cell.angle_gamma   90.00
#
_symmetry.space_group_name_H-M   'P 1'
#
loop_
_entity.id
_entity.type
_entity.pdbx_description
1 polymer ?
#
loop_
_entity_poly.entity_id
_entity_poly.type
_entity_poly.pdbx_seq_one_letter_code
_entity_poly.pdbx_strand_id
1 'polypeptide(L)' 'YFLGTYESTFTFRIQEEREIIGFPAHTTFNNLCGDRKKCPKSSQWEINW' A
#
# COMPACT_ATOMS: atom_id res chain seq x y z
N TYR A 1 5.43 -5.07 8.37
CA TYR A 1 5.73 -4.14 7.27
C TYR A 1 5.29 -4.81 5.97
N PHE A 2 4.57 -4.11 5.10
CA PHE A 2 4.01 -4.66 3.86
C PHE A 2 4.52 -3.88 2.63
N LEU A 3 4.79 -4.61 1.54
CA LEU A 3 5.19 -4.11 0.22
C LEU A 3 4.36 -4.85 -0.83
N GLY A 4 3.64 -4.10 -1.65
CA GLY A 4 2.83 -4.64 -2.75
C GLY A 4 3.40 -4.33 -4.12
N THR A 5 2.63 -4.68 -5.14
CA THR A 5 2.93 -4.38 -6.54
C THR A 5 2.08 -3.21 -7.03
N TYR A 6 2.68 -2.32 -7.82
CA TYR A 6 1.99 -1.14 -8.37
C TYR A 6 0.77 -1.57 -9.20
N GLU A 7 -0.38 -0.91 -8.98
CA GLU A 7 -1.66 -1.14 -9.68
C GLU A 7 -2.25 -2.57 -9.62
N SER A 8 -1.86 -3.36 -8.61
CA SER A 8 -2.46 -4.68 -8.37
C SER A 8 -3.70 -4.57 -7.48
N THR A 9 -4.85 -5.00 -7.99
CA THR A 9 -6.10 -5.08 -7.22
C THR A 9 -5.96 -6.02 -6.01
N PHE A 10 -5.12 -7.04 -6.10
CA PHE A 10 -4.78 -7.91 -4.97
C PHE A 10 -4.05 -7.13 -3.87
N THR A 11 -3.11 -6.25 -4.23
CA THR A 11 -2.41 -5.38 -3.27
C THR A 11 -3.38 -4.41 -2.59
N PHE A 12 -4.33 -3.85 -3.33
CA PHE A 12 -5.32 -2.91 -2.76
C PHE A 12 -6.17 -3.57 -1.68
N ARG A 13 -6.61 -4.82 -1.87
CA ARG A 13 -7.37 -5.55 -0.84
C ARG A 13 -6.58 -5.74 0.45
N ILE A 14 -5.29 -6.04 0.35
CA ILE A 14 -4.42 -6.16 1.53
C ILE A 14 -4.24 -4.80 2.22
N GLN A 15 -4.11 -3.71 1.47
CA GLN A 15 -3.97 -2.37 2.04
C GLN A 15 -5.23 -1.97 2.82
N GLU A 16 -6.41 -2.18 2.23
CA GLU A 16 -7.71 -1.94 2.88
C GLU A 16 -7.84 -2.75 4.19
N GLU A 17 -7.56 -4.05 4.16
CA GLU A 17 -7.61 -4.89 5.37
C GLU A 17 -6.67 -4.39 6.47
N ARG A 18 -5.46 -3.94 6.10
CA ARG A 18 -4.49 -3.42 7.05
C ARG A 18 -4.92 -2.08 7.66
N GLU A 19 -5.62 -1.25 6.91
CA GLU A 19 -6.23 -0.03 7.44
C GLU A 19 -7.37 -0.36 8.42
N ILE A 20 -8.22 -1.36 8.11
CA ILE A 20 -9.29 -1.82 9.03
C ILE A 20 -8.70 -2.35 10.34
N ILE A 21 -7.59 -3.08 10.27
CA ILE A 21 -6.88 -3.60 11.45
C ILE A 21 -6.16 -2.48 12.24
N GLY A 22 -5.92 -1.32 11.62
CA GLY A 22 -5.25 -0.18 12.26
C GLY A 22 -3.72 -0.21 12.18
N PHE A 23 -3.15 -0.79 11.13
CA PHE A 23 -1.70 -0.70 10.91
C PHE A 23 -1.29 0.73 10.51
N PRO A 24 -0.09 1.21 10.89
CA PRO A 24 0.38 2.52 10.48
C PRO A 24 0.54 2.62 8.94
N ALA A 25 0.05 3.72 8.36
CA ALA A 25 0.07 3.98 6.91
C ALA A 25 1.46 3.82 6.26
N HIS A 26 2.53 4.26 6.95
CA HIS A 26 3.92 4.13 6.45
C HIS A 26 4.38 2.67 6.30
N THR A 27 3.69 1.72 6.95
CA THR A 27 3.95 0.28 6.84
C THR A 27 3.01 -0.44 5.85
N THR A 28 2.00 0.25 5.33
CA THR A 28 0.92 -0.31 4.52
C THR A 28 1.00 0.14 3.07
N PHE A 29 1.18 1.43 2.80
CA PHE A 29 1.17 1.98 1.45
C PHE A 29 2.57 2.01 0.82
N ASN A 30 3.17 0.84 0.61
CA ASN A 30 4.47 0.68 -0.05
C ASN A 30 4.37 -0.24 -1.26
N ASN A 31 5.10 0.07 -2.33
CA ASN A 31 5.13 -0.68 -3.57
C ASN A 31 6.55 -0.94 -4.09
N LEU A 32 6.71 -2.04 -4.81
CA LEU A 32 7.94 -2.39 -5.52
C LEU A 32 8.09 -1.51 -6.77
N CYS A 33 9.29 -0.95 -6.96
CA CYS A 33 9.62 -0.04 -8.08
C CYS A 33 10.28 -0.73 -9.30
N GLY A 34 10.44 -2.06 -9.28
CA GLY A 34 11.18 -2.78 -10.31
C GLY A 34 12.61 -2.26 -10.46
N ASP A 35 13.05 -2.02 -11.70
CA ASP A 35 14.40 -1.53 -12.00
C ASP A 35 14.63 -0.04 -11.66
N ARG A 36 13.58 0.69 -11.30
CA ARG A 36 13.68 2.11 -10.97
C ARG A 36 14.00 2.28 -9.48
N LYS A 37 14.97 3.15 -9.17
CA LYS A 37 15.33 3.49 -7.77
C LYS A 37 14.25 4.28 -7.03
N LYS A 38 13.44 5.07 -7.76
CA LYS A 38 12.31 5.83 -7.23
C LYS A 38 11.15 5.72 -8.21
N CYS A 39 9.98 5.38 -7.69
CA CYS A 39 8.74 5.31 -8.45
C CYS A 39 7.60 5.96 -7.65
N PRO A 40 6.48 6.30 -8.30
CA PRO A 40 5.29 6.76 -7.59
C PRO A 40 4.86 5.73 -6.56
N LYS A 41 4.53 6.17 -5.35
CA LYS A 41 3.92 5.31 -4.34
C LYS A 41 2.45 5.08 -4.67
N SER A 42 1.91 3.95 -4.20
CA SER A 42 0.47 3.72 -4.25
C SER A 42 -0.28 4.84 -3.53
N SER A 43 -1.44 5.23 -4.06
CA SER A 43 -2.34 6.19 -3.42
C SER A 43 -2.70 5.73 -2.01
N GLN A 44 -2.65 6.65 -1.05
CA GLN A 44 -3.03 6.40 0.34
C GLN A 44 -4.51 6.72 0.48
N TRP A 45 -5.32 5.69 0.72
CA TRP A 45 -6.75 5.82 0.96
C TRP A 45 -7.01 5.45 2.41
N GLU A 46 -7.12 6.47 3.25
CA GLU A 46 -7.39 6.28 4.68
C GLU A 46 -8.88 5.96 4.88
N ILE A 47 -9.15 5.07 5.84
CA ILE A 47 -10.52 4.77 6.25
C ILE A 47 -11.03 5.92 7.12
N ASN A 48 -12.18 6.47 6.73
CA ASN A 48 -12.98 7.33 7.61
C ASN A 48 -14.02 6.45 8.32
N TRP A 49 -14.04 6.51 9.66
CA TRP A 49 -14.89 5.67 10.51
C TRP A 49 -16.29 6.24 10.69
#